data_AF-A0ABD6XXU2-F1
#
_entry.id   AF-A0ABD6XXU2-F1
#
_cell.length_a   1.000
_cell.length_b   1.000
_cell.length_c   1.000
_cell.angle_alpha   90.00
_cell.angle_beta   90.00
_cell.angle_gamma   90.00
#
_symmetry.space_group_name_H-M   'P 1'
#
loop_
_entity.id
_entity.type
_entity.pdbx_description
1 polymer ?
#
loop_
_entity_poly.entity_id
_entity_poly.type
_entity_poly.pdbx_seq_one_letter_code
_entity_poly.pdbx_strand_id
1 'polypeptide(L)'
;MVAGKYESLFCRGCVFVDFSRENVRYFTNSNWIEYLKHTGLMLIIVSDRHMEPLAAYWQKEDLRIQTVIYADLSLEEINRQIQGCYFGLKGEVRKKVNALKQDEVRFLDLAMNGLSLPIIAREMGVEVKRVYNIKDAIRRKMGISLNQLFSA
;
A
#
# COMPACT_ATOMS: atom_id res chain seq x y z
N MET A 1 22.08 27.75 1.19
CA MET A 1 22.15 26.33 1.57
C MET A 1 22.45 26.24 3.05
N VAL A 2 21.46 25.92 3.88
CA VAL A 2 21.71 25.61 5.29
C VAL A 2 21.79 24.09 5.38
N ALA A 3 23.00 23.58 5.59
CA ALA A 3 23.27 22.20 5.97
C ALA A 3 22.75 21.97 7.40
N GLY A 4 21.42 21.84 7.54
CA GLY A 4 20.84 21.17 8.69
C GLY A 4 21.08 19.67 8.52
N LYS A 5 21.61 19.01 9.56
CA LYS A 5 21.87 17.57 9.63
C LYS A 5 20.63 16.74 9.26
N TYR A 6 20.42 16.45 7.98
CA TYR A 6 19.61 15.32 7.56
C TYR A 6 20.59 14.18 7.32
N GLU A 7 20.63 13.20 8.23
CA GLU A 7 21.25 11.91 7.90
C GLU A 7 20.48 11.34 6.73
N SER A 8 21.18 10.98 5.65
CA SER A 8 20.52 10.35 4.51
C SER A 8 19.80 9.08 4.93
N LEU A 9 18.58 8.87 4.46
CA LEU A 9 17.83 7.63 4.74
C LEU A 9 18.60 6.40 4.25
N PHE A 10 19.41 6.55 3.20
CA PHE A 10 20.27 5.48 2.70
C PHE A 10 21.48 5.18 3.60
N CYS A 11 21.91 6.12 4.46
CA CYS A 11 22.97 5.85 5.44
C CYS A 11 22.55 4.80 6.49
N ARG A 12 21.24 4.69 6.76
CA ARG A 12 20.66 3.62 7.62
C ARG A 12 20.22 2.40 6.82
N GLY A 13 20.20 2.49 5.49
CA GLY A 13 19.63 1.51 4.58
C GLY A 13 18.11 1.67 4.40
N CYS A 14 17.61 1.19 3.26
CA CYS A 14 16.18 1.16 2.97
C CYS A 14 15.79 -0.15 2.27
N VAL A 15 14.50 -0.48 2.32
CA VAL A 15 13.93 -1.64 1.64
C VAL A 15 12.94 -1.16 0.59
N PHE A 16 13.16 -1.61 -0.65
CA PHE A 16 12.17 -1.48 -1.71
C PHE A 16 11.21 -2.67 -1.63
N VAL A 17 9.92 -2.39 -1.48
CA VAL A 17 8.87 -3.40 -1.33
C VAL A 17 8.06 -3.46 -2.62
N ASP A 18 8.05 -4.63 -3.26
CA ASP A 18 7.32 -4.86 -4.52
C ASP A 18 5.82 -5.07 -4.26
N PHE A 19 5.05 -3.99 -4.43
CA PHE A 19 3.59 -3.97 -4.46
C PHE A 19 3.08 -4.29 -5.88
N SER A 20 3.50 -5.42 -6.41
CA SER A 20 2.90 -6.04 -7.58
C SER A 20 1.67 -6.86 -7.18
N ARG A 21 0.71 -6.98 -8.11
CA ARG A 21 -0.52 -7.77 -7.93
C ARG A 21 -0.23 -9.20 -7.46
N GLU A 22 0.84 -9.80 -7.97
CA GLU A 22 1.27 -11.17 -7.63
C GLU A 22 1.59 -11.35 -6.14
N ASN A 23 1.94 -10.25 -5.45
CA ASN A 23 2.28 -10.22 -4.04
C ASN A 23 1.13 -9.76 -3.13
N VAL A 24 -0.09 -9.54 -3.66
CA VAL A 24 -1.21 -8.94 -2.90
C VAL A 24 -1.47 -9.63 -1.56
N ARG A 25 -1.33 -10.96 -1.51
CA ARG A 25 -1.55 -11.80 -0.32
C ARG A 25 -0.75 -11.37 0.91
N TYR A 26 0.41 -10.74 0.71
CA TYR A 26 1.28 -10.32 1.80
C TYR A 26 0.89 -8.95 2.38
N PHE A 27 0.09 -8.18 1.65
CA PHE A 27 -0.15 -6.77 1.95
C PHE A 27 -1.57 -6.45 2.42
N THR A 28 -2.42 -7.46 2.62
CA THR A 28 -3.81 -7.28 3.06
C THR A 28 -3.96 -7.03 4.56
N ASN A 29 -2.93 -7.31 5.35
CA ASN A 29 -2.88 -7.02 6.78
C ASN A 29 -1.53 -6.41 7.16
N SER A 30 -1.36 -6.03 8.43
CA SER A 30 -0.15 -5.35 8.92
C SER A 30 1.04 -6.28 9.19
N ASN A 31 0.93 -7.59 8.95
CA ASN A 31 2.00 -8.53 9.32
C ASN A 31 3.31 -8.22 8.60
N TRP A 32 3.26 -7.87 7.31
CA TRP A 32 4.46 -7.55 6.53
C TRP A 32 5.21 -6.33 7.09
N ILE A 33 4.48 -5.30 7.51
CA ILE A 33 5.09 -4.05 8.01
C ILE A 33 5.55 -4.20 9.46
N GLU A 34 4.85 -4.99 10.27
CA GLU A 34 5.33 -5.34 11.61
C GLU A 34 6.58 -6.24 11.54
N TYR A 35 6.65 -7.16 10.57
CA TYR A 35 7.86 -7.95 10.32
C TYR A 35 9.05 -7.05 9.95
N LEU A 36 8.86 -6.10 9.03
CA LEU A 36 9.93 -5.18 8.61
C LEU A 36 10.32 -4.16 9.69
N LYS A 37 9.47 -3.93 10.70
CA LYS A 37 9.75 -3.03 11.84
C LYS A 37 11.06 -3.35 12.53
N HIS A 38 11.33 -4.63 12.71
CA HIS A 38 12.49 -5.12 13.45
C HIS A 38 13.82 -4.79 12.77
N THR A 39 13.78 -4.47 11.47
CA THR A 39 14.98 -4.10 10.72
C THR A 39 15.45 -2.67 11.01
N GLY A 40 14.55 -1.78 11.49
CA GLY A 40 14.82 -0.35 11.62
C GLY A 40 15.02 0.39 10.30
N LEU A 41 14.85 -0.31 9.15
CA LEU A 41 15.01 0.24 7.82
C LEU A 41 13.76 0.99 7.38
N MET A 42 13.98 1.99 6.54
CA MET A 42 12.90 2.79 5.96
C MET A 42 12.36 2.12 4.70
N LEU A 43 11.07 2.28 4.45
CA LEU A 43 10.37 1.55 3.39
C LEU A 43 10.07 2.45 2.20
N ILE A 44 10.36 1.96 1.00
CA ILE A 44 9.95 2.55 -0.27
C ILE A 44 9.08 1.52 -0.97
N ILE A 45 7.82 1.85 -1.23
CA ILE A 45 6.93 0.94 -1.97
C ILE A 45 7.10 1.20 -3.46
N VAL A 46 7.18 0.14 -4.25
CA VAL A 46 7.10 0.20 -5.72
C VAL A 46 5.82 -0.50 -6.13
N SER A 47 4.84 0.24 -6.65
CA SER A 47 3.49 -0.26 -6.90
C SER A 47 3.18 -0.34 -8.38
N ASP A 48 2.56 -1.45 -8.80
CA ASP A 48 1.85 -1.49 -10.08
C ASP A 48 0.54 -0.68 -10.02
N ARG A 49 -0.08 -0.47 -11.18
CA ARG A 49 -1.31 0.32 -11.34
C ARG A 49 -2.51 -0.20 -10.54
N HIS A 50 -2.57 -1.51 -10.29
CA HIS A 50 -3.70 -2.16 -9.63
C HIS A 50 -3.56 -2.08 -8.12
N MET A 51 -2.32 -2.08 -7.62
CA MET A 51 -1.98 -2.06 -6.21
C MET A 51 -1.83 -0.64 -5.64
N GLU A 52 -1.84 0.41 -6.48
CA GLU A 52 -1.68 1.80 -6.03
C GLU A 52 -2.63 2.20 -4.89
N PRO A 53 -3.93 1.82 -4.91
CA PRO A 53 -4.83 2.16 -3.82
C PRO A 53 -4.44 1.53 -2.48
N LEU A 54 -3.91 0.30 -2.49
CA LEU A 54 -3.44 -0.39 -1.28
C LEU A 54 -2.09 0.17 -0.81
N ALA A 55 -1.18 0.47 -1.73
CA ALA A 55 0.08 1.15 -1.42
C ALA A 55 -0.16 2.54 -0.79
N ALA A 56 -1.09 3.30 -1.35
CA ALA A 56 -1.47 4.62 -0.83
C ALA A 56 -2.21 4.55 0.52
N TYR A 57 -2.91 3.45 0.82
CA TYR A 57 -3.43 3.19 2.16
C TYR A 57 -2.27 3.05 3.14
N TRP A 58 -1.33 2.12 2.88
CA TRP A 58 -0.22 1.86 3.78
C TRP A 58 0.68 3.09 4.00
N GLN A 59 0.97 3.87 2.95
CA GLN A 59 1.75 5.11 3.07
C GLN A 59 1.13 6.11 4.07
N LYS A 60 -0.19 6.13 4.20
CA LYS A 60 -0.91 6.99 5.15
C LYS A 60 -0.91 6.41 6.56
N GLU A 61 -1.09 5.10 6.68
CA GLU A 61 -1.19 4.42 7.97
C GLU A 61 0.15 4.32 8.69
N ASP A 62 1.26 4.19 7.95
CA ASP A 62 2.56 3.97 8.56
C ASP A 62 3.62 5.00 8.14
N LEU A 63 4.16 5.68 9.16
CA LEU A 63 5.15 6.74 8.96
C LEU A 63 6.49 6.25 8.43
N ARG A 64 6.81 4.95 8.57
CA ARG A 64 8.05 4.31 8.08
C ARG A 64 8.10 4.18 6.56
N ILE A 65 6.94 4.25 5.91
CA ILE A 65 6.86 4.32 4.45
C ILE A 65 7.20 5.74 4.04
N GLN A 66 8.38 5.89 3.46
CA GLN A 66 8.89 7.19 3.05
C GLN A 66 8.19 7.69 1.80
N THR A 67 7.98 6.81 0.82
CA THR A 67 7.32 7.15 -0.44
C THR A 67 6.76 5.91 -1.13
N VAL A 68 5.91 6.15 -2.12
CA VAL A 68 5.37 5.15 -3.06
C VAL A 68 5.76 5.59 -4.46
N ILE A 69 6.51 4.74 -5.15
CA ILE A 69 6.85 4.87 -6.57
C ILE A 69 5.72 4.20 -7.37
N TYR A 70 5.03 4.98 -8.18
CA TYR A 70 3.93 4.52 -9.03
C TYR A 70 4.43 4.14 -10.43
N ALA A 71 3.80 3.14 -11.05
CA ALA A 71 4.21 2.62 -12.35
C ALA A 71 4.09 3.62 -13.52
N ASP A 72 3.30 4.68 -13.38
CA ASP A 72 3.07 5.70 -14.41
C ASP A 72 4.01 6.91 -14.32
N LEU A 73 4.97 6.90 -13.38
CA LEU A 73 5.97 7.96 -13.24
C LEU A 73 7.07 7.85 -14.29
N SER A 74 7.53 9.01 -14.76
CA SER A 74 8.74 9.12 -15.57
C SER A 74 10.00 8.81 -14.74
N LEU A 75 11.09 8.41 -15.41
CA LEU A 75 12.37 8.16 -14.75
C LEU A 75 12.88 9.39 -13.97
N GLU A 76 12.64 10.60 -14.48
CA GLU A 76 13.00 11.85 -13.81
C GLU A 76 12.24 12.05 -12.49
N GLU A 77 10.94 11.73 -12.47
CA GLU A 77 10.12 11.79 -11.26
C GLU A 77 10.52 10.73 -10.24
N ILE A 78 10.82 9.51 -10.70
CA ILE A 78 11.33 8.42 -9.84
C ILE A 78 12.65 8.84 -9.20
N ASN A 79 13.59 9.35 -10.00
CA ASN A 79 14.88 9.86 -9.51
C ASN A 79 14.67 10.98 -8.48
N ARG A 80 13.75 11.91 -8.73
CA ARG A 80 13.44 12.99 -7.78
C ARG A 80 12.91 12.45 -6.46
N GLN A 81 12.04 11.44 -6.47
CA GLN A 81 11.53 10.82 -5.24
C GLN A 81 12.63 10.10 -4.46
N ILE A 82 13.49 9.33 -5.13
CA ILE A 82 14.61 8.62 -4.51
C ILE A 82 15.61 9.63 -3.90
N GLN A 83 15.95 10.69 -4.63
CA GLN A 83 16.81 11.77 -4.12
C GLN A 83 16.17 12.50 -2.94
N GLY A 84 14.86 12.76 -2.98
CA GLY A 84 14.13 13.29 -1.84
C GLY A 84 14.29 12.43 -0.58
N CYS A 85 14.18 11.10 -0.73
CA CYS A 85 14.45 10.16 0.34
C CYS A 85 15.92 10.24 0.81
N TYR A 86 16.89 10.40 -0.10
CA TYR A 86 18.28 10.61 0.29
C TYR A 86 18.49 11.85 1.19
N PHE A 87 17.67 12.90 1.05
CA PHE A 87 17.72 14.08 1.93
C PHE A 87 16.77 14.00 3.14
N GLY A 88 16.16 12.83 3.40
CA GLY A 88 15.21 12.65 4.51
C GLY A 88 13.83 13.28 4.26
N LEU A 89 13.54 13.75 3.04
CA LEU A 89 12.25 14.35 2.69
C LEU A 89 11.20 13.26 2.46
N LYS A 90 10.07 13.36 3.16
CA LYS A 90 8.95 12.44 2.98
C LYS A 90 8.31 12.67 1.61
N GLY A 91 8.15 11.60 0.85
CA GLY A 91 7.49 11.67 -0.45
C GLY A 91 6.02 12.05 -0.26
N GLU A 92 5.54 12.93 -1.13
CA GLU A 92 4.15 13.37 -1.07
C GLU A 92 3.19 12.20 -1.29
N VAL A 93 2.09 12.18 -0.54
CA VAL A 93 0.98 11.27 -0.82
C VAL A 93 0.29 11.76 -2.08
N ARG A 94 0.26 10.92 -3.12
CA ARG A 94 -0.35 11.27 -4.41
C ARG A 94 -1.85 11.47 -4.26
N LYS A 95 -2.31 12.74 -4.25
CA LYS A 95 -3.72 13.12 -4.07
C LYS A 95 -4.67 12.49 -5.11
N LYS A 96 -4.16 12.16 -6.30
CA LYS A 96 -4.94 11.52 -7.38
C LYS A 96 -5.28 10.06 -7.10
N VAL A 97 -4.51 9.36 -6.26
CA VAL A 97 -4.75 7.94 -5.96
C VAL A 97 -5.85 7.81 -4.92
N ASN A 98 -6.94 7.15 -5.29
CA ASN A 98 -8.04 6.87 -4.38
C ASN A 98 -7.69 5.69 -3.47
N ALA A 99 -6.93 5.98 -2.40
CA ALA A 99 -6.48 4.99 -1.43
C ALA A 99 -7.63 4.10 -0.90
N LEU A 100 -7.32 2.84 -0.59
CA LEU A 100 -8.26 1.99 0.14
C LEU A 100 -8.53 2.56 1.53
N LYS A 101 -9.71 2.22 2.07
CA LYS A 101 -10.11 2.53 3.45
C LYS A 101 -9.82 1.32 4.34
N GLN A 102 -9.73 1.55 5.65
CA GLN A 102 -9.51 0.47 6.63
C GLN A 102 -10.50 -0.69 6.47
N ASP A 103 -11.80 -0.42 6.32
CA ASP A 103 -12.82 -1.45 6.08
C ASP A 103 -12.61 -2.22 4.76
N GLU A 104 -12.12 -1.53 3.72
CA GLU A 104 -11.85 -2.15 2.42
C GLU A 104 -10.62 -3.08 2.51
N VAL A 105 -9.59 -2.67 3.25
CA VAL A 105 -8.40 -3.51 3.51
C VAL A 105 -8.76 -4.70 4.39
N ARG A 106 -9.55 -4.50 5.46
CA ARG A 106 -10.05 -5.58 6.31
C ARG A 106 -10.90 -6.58 5.53
N PHE A 107 -11.80 -6.09 4.67
CA PHE A 107 -12.55 -6.96 3.76
C PHE A 107 -11.61 -7.75 2.84
N LEU A 108 -10.59 -7.10 2.26
CA LEU A 108 -9.66 -7.71 1.33
C LEU A 108 -8.89 -8.86 2.00
N ASP A 109 -8.45 -8.69 3.25
CA ASP A 109 -7.79 -9.72 4.04
C ASP A 109 -8.69 -10.93 4.31
N LEU A 110 -9.91 -10.70 4.76
CA LEU A 110 -10.88 -11.78 4.99
C LEU A 110 -11.22 -12.54 3.70
N ALA A 111 -11.34 -11.81 2.58
CA ALA A 111 -11.58 -12.42 1.27
C ALA A 111 -10.38 -13.21 0.75
N MET A 112 -9.14 -12.73 0.97
CA MET A 112 -7.90 -13.46 0.66
C MET A 112 -7.78 -14.76 1.45
N ASN A 113 -8.28 -14.78 2.68
CA ASN A 113 -8.36 -15.99 3.52
C ASN A 113 -9.48 -16.97 3.10
N GLY A 114 -10.16 -16.72 1.97
CA GLY A 114 -11.16 -17.62 1.39
C GLY A 114 -12.54 -17.56 2.06
N LEU A 115 -12.82 -16.56 2.90
CA LEU A 115 -14.12 -16.44 3.56
C LEU A 115 -15.21 -16.02 2.58
N SER A 116 -16.40 -16.60 2.74
CA SER A 116 -17.58 -16.24 1.93
C SER A 116 -18.17 -14.89 2.36
N LEU A 117 -18.84 -14.19 1.43
CA LEU A 117 -19.40 -12.85 1.73
C LEU A 117 -20.34 -12.82 2.95
N PRO A 118 -21.21 -13.81 3.21
CA PRO A 118 -22.01 -13.85 4.43
C PRO A 118 -21.17 -13.99 5.70
N ILE A 119 -20.10 -14.79 5.67
CA ILE A 119 -19.17 -14.92 6.80
C ILE A 119 -18.45 -13.60 7.01
N ILE A 120 -17.92 -12.98 5.95
CA ILE A 120 -17.27 -11.66 6.02
C ILE A 120 -18.21 -10.61 6.62
N ALA A 121 -19.48 -10.60 6.23
CA ALA A 121 -20.49 -9.69 6.79
C ALA A 121 -20.60 -9.83 8.31
N ARG A 122 -20.65 -11.07 8.79
CA ARG A 122 -20.67 -11.40 10.22
C ARG A 122 -19.37 -10.99 10.92
N GLU A 123 -18.21 -11.31 10.37
CA GLU A 123 -16.90 -10.96 10.96
C GLU A 123 -16.67 -9.44 11.02
N MET A 124 -17.17 -8.70 10.02
CA MET A 124 -17.11 -7.25 9.97
C MET A 124 -18.21 -6.56 10.78
N GLY A 125 -19.24 -7.29 11.24
CA GLY A 125 -20.38 -6.74 11.97
C GLY A 125 -21.27 -5.82 11.11
N VAL A 126 -21.40 -6.10 9.81
CA VAL A 126 -22.15 -5.28 8.85
C VAL A 126 -23.14 -6.11 8.04
N GLU A 127 -24.13 -5.45 7.45
CA GLU A 127 -25.07 -6.12 6.55
C GLU A 127 -24.39 -6.66 5.29
N VAL A 128 -24.90 -7.76 4.75
CA VAL A 128 -24.40 -8.36 3.50
C VAL A 128 -24.40 -7.36 2.34
N LYS A 129 -25.40 -6.48 2.25
CA LYS A 129 -25.44 -5.40 1.24
C LYS A 129 -24.23 -4.47 1.34
N ARG A 130 -23.79 -4.14 2.56
CA ARG A 130 -22.59 -3.32 2.79
C ARG A 130 -21.33 -4.02 2.31
N VAL A 131 -21.22 -5.34 2.51
CA VAL A 131 -20.10 -6.16 2.01
C VAL A 131 -20.02 -6.10 0.47
N TYR A 132 -21.15 -6.22 -0.23
CA TYR A 132 -21.17 -6.08 -1.69
C TYR A 132 -20.72 -4.68 -2.15
N ASN A 133 -21.13 -3.63 -1.44
CA ASN A 133 -20.70 -2.26 -1.73
C ASN A 133 -19.18 -2.07 -1.53
N ILE A 134 -18.60 -2.70 -0.50
CA ILE A 134 -17.15 -2.69 -0.26
C ILE A 134 -16.41 -3.43 -1.37
N LYS A 135 -16.86 -4.63 -1.73
CA LYS A 135 -16.33 -5.40 -2.86
C LYS A 135 -16.33 -4.59 -4.17
N ASP A 136 -17.43 -3.90 -4.45
CA ASP A 136 -17.56 -3.03 -5.63
C ASP A 136 -16.62 -1.81 -5.57
N ALA A 137 -16.49 -1.19 -4.39
CA ALA A 137 -15.56 -0.08 -4.18
C ALA A 137 -14.11 -0.48 -4.42
N ILE A 138 -13.68 -1.65 -3.91
CA ILE A 138 -12.35 -2.21 -4.16
C ILE A 138 -12.14 -2.44 -5.66
N ARG A 139 -13.10 -3.08 -6.35
CA ARG A 139 -13.02 -3.29 -7.81
C ARG A 139 -12.83 -1.97 -8.56
N ARG A 140 -13.58 -0.93 -8.20
CA ARG A 140 -13.48 0.39 -8.85
C ARG A 140 -12.15 1.08 -8.59
N LYS A 141 -11.58 0.94 -7.39
CA LYS A 141 -10.29 1.56 -7.03
C LYS A 141 -9.11 0.83 -7.65
N MET A 142 -9.07 -0.50 -7.52
CA MET A 142 -7.96 -1.34 -8.00
C MET A 142 -8.05 -1.60 -9.52
N GLY A 143 -9.19 -1.30 -10.15
CA GLY A 143 -9.39 -1.46 -11.59
C GLY A 143 -9.44 -2.91 -12.07
N ILE A 144 -9.66 -3.86 -11.16
CA ILE A 144 -9.65 -5.31 -11.43
C ILE A 144 -10.63 -6.02 -10.49
N SER A 145 -11.19 -7.16 -10.91
CA SER A 145 -12.07 -7.95 -10.04
C SER A 145 -11.26 -8.68 -8.95
N LEU A 146 -11.90 -8.97 -7.80
CA LEU A 146 -11.26 -9.75 -6.73
C LEU A 146 -10.78 -11.11 -7.21
N ASN A 147 -11.57 -11.81 -8.03
CA ASN A 147 -11.17 -13.13 -8.54
C ASN A 147 -9.88 -13.05 -9.36
N GLN A 148 -9.73 -12.00 -10.19
CA GLN A 148 -8.50 -11.78 -10.96
C GLN A 148 -7.34 -11.24 -10.11
N LEU A 149 -7.64 -10.53 -9.03
CA LEU A 149 -6.65 -10.10 -8.03
C LEU A 149 -6.08 -11.30 -7.26
N PHE A 150 -6.91 -12.32 -7.02
CA PHE A 150 -6.57 -13.50 -6.22
C PHE A 150 -6.08 -14.68 -7.07
N SER A 151 -6.24 -14.64 -8.39
CA SER A 151 -5.76 -15.66 -9.32
C SER A 151 -4.27 -15.52 -9.67
N ALA A 152 -3.52 -14.78 -8.85
CA ALA A 152 -2.12 -14.44 -9.04
C ALA A 152 -1.21 -15.37 -8.21
#